data_AF-A0A9Q2KQ72-F1
#
_entry.id   AF-A0A9Q2KQ72-F1
#
_cell.length_a   1.000
_cell.length_b   1.000
_cell.length_c   1.000
_cell.angle_alpha   90.00
_cell.angle_beta   90.00
_cell.angle_gamma   90.00
#
_symmetry.space_group_name_H-M   'P 1'
#
loop_
_entity.id
_entity.type
_entity.pdbx_description
1 polymer ?
#
loop_
_entity_poly.entity_id
_entity_poly.type
_entity_poly.pdbx_seq_one_letter_code
_entity_poly.pdbx_strand_id
1 'polypeptide(L)'
;MPYKSMENLYSTYCDSLVLKVTRIEREIERLKNLLIANAEGHKETNDCIITLWHGVTESEVTKDNIYAIKRKESSLLSVLYRLDAEKDELIASQHEQEDEKSRLLQLRASYERKKRKWSLCQQKVKRLRSVKKIALEEYSIEECIAWKI
;
A
#
# COMPACT_ATOMS: atom_id res chain seq x y z
N MET A 1 16.45 17.84 -26.97
CA MET A 1 17.35 17.53 -25.83
C MET A 1 16.63 16.57 -24.88
N PRO A 2 17.26 15.47 -24.47
CA PRO A 2 16.58 14.34 -23.82
C PRO A 2 16.18 14.59 -22.35
N TYR A 3 16.73 15.62 -21.68
CA TYR A 3 16.54 15.82 -20.24
C TYR A 3 15.08 16.03 -19.82
N LYS A 4 14.31 16.82 -20.58
CA LYS A 4 12.90 17.04 -20.28
C LYS A 4 12.05 15.78 -20.49
N SER A 5 12.39 15.01 -21.53
CA SER A 5 11.76 13.71 -21.78
C SER A 5 12.00 12.74 -20.63
N MET A 6 13.23 12.67 -20.11
CA MET A 6 13.57 11.81 -18.98
C MET A 6 12.89 12.26 -17.68
N GLU A 7 12.85 13.57 -17.40
CA GLU A 7 12.11 14.11 -16.26
C GLU A 7 10.62 13.73 -16.32
N ASN A 8 9.99 13.90 -17.49
CA ASN A 8 8.59 13.53 -17.70
C ASN A 8 8.37 12.02 -17.51
N LEU A 9 9.25 11.18 -18.05
CA LEU A 9 9.18 9.73 -17.89
C LEU A 9 9.17 9.30 -16.42
N TYR A 10 10.12 9.80 -15.63
CA TYR A 10 10.17 9.47 -14.20
C TYR A 10 9.00 10.09 -13.42
N SER A 11 8.44 11.21 -13.88
CA SER A 11 7.19 11.72 -13.30
C SER A 11 6.04 10.74 -13.50
N THR A 12 5.83 10.25 -14.72
CA THR A 12 4.79 9.26 -15.01
C THR A 12 4.98 7.97 -14.21
N TYR A 13 6.23 7.53 -14.01
CA TYR A 13 6.51 6.37 -13.15
C TYR A 13 6.17 6.64 -11.69
N CYS A 14 6.48 7.82 -11.15
CA CYS A 14 6.05 8.20 -9.80
C CYS A 14 4.53 8.19 -9.67
N ASP A 15 3.82 8.77 -10.64
CA ASP A 15 2.35 8.86 -10.64
C ASP A 15 1.72 7.44 -10.70
N SER A 16 2.27 6.56 -11.54
CA SER A 16 1.84 5.16 -11.62
C SER A 16 2.03 4.43 -10.28
N LEU A 17 3.15 4.65 -9.58
CA LEU A 17 3.38 4.03 -8.27
C LEU A 17 2.42 4.56 -7.20
N VAL A 18 2.05 5.84 -7.23
CA VAL A 18 1.04 6.40 -6.32
C VAL A 18 -0.30 5.69 -6.51
N LEU A 19 -0.72 5.45 -7.75
CA LEU A 19 -1.96 4.71 -8.03
C LEU A 19 -1.90 3.26 -7.53
N LYS A 20 -0.74 2.60 -7.65
CA LYS A 20 -0.56 1.25 -7.10
C LYS A 20 -0.61 1.23 -5.58
N VAL A 21 0.10 2.15 -4.91
CA VAL A 21 0.10 2.27 -3.45
C VAL A 21 -1.31 2.53 -2.92
N THR A 22 -2.06 3.47 -3.53
CA THR A 22 -3.44 3.76 -3.10
C THR A 22 -4.37 2.56 -3.30
N ARG A 23 -4.17 1.72 -4.32
CA ARG A 23 -4.91 0.46 -4.48
C ARG A 23 -4.59 -0.52 -3.35
N ILE A 24 -3.31 -0.69 -3.01
CA ILE A 24 -2.88 -1.57 -1.92
C ILE A 24 -3.43 -1.07 -0.58
N GLU A 25 -3.43 0.24 -0.34
CA GLU A 25 -4.00 0.81 0.89
C GLU A 25 -5.48 0.49 1.06
N ARG A 26 -6.27 0.52 -0.03
CA ARG A 26 -7.67 0.08 0.00
C ARG A 26 -7.80 -1.41 0.29
N GLU A 27 -6.89 -2.23 -0.24
CA GLU A 27 -6.90 -3.66 0.00
C GLU A 27 -6.54 -3.99 1.44
N ILE A 28 -5.54 -3.32 2.02
CA ILE A 28 -5.21 -3.42 3.45
C ILE A 28 -6.43 -3.08 4.31
N GLU A 29 -7.15 -2.02 3.97
CA GLU A 29 -8.35 -1.62 4.70
C GLU A 29 -9.48 -2.65 4.57
N ARG A 30 -9.67 -3.22 3.36
CA ARG A 30 -10.60 -4.34 3.14
C ARG A 30 -10.26 -5.54 4.02
N LEU A 31 -8.98 -5.92 4.08
CA LEU A 31 -8.49 -7.04 4.90
C LEU A 31 -8.69 -6.77 6.41
N LYS A 32 -8.49 -5.54 6.87
CA LYS A 32 -8.80 -5.14 8.26
C LYS A 32 -10.26 -5.33 8.60
N ASN A 33 -11.17 -4.90 7.71
CA ASN A 33 -12.60 -5.09 7.92
C ASN A 33 -12.99 -6.57 7.96
N LEU A 34 -12.36 -7.41 7.15
CA LEU A 34 -12.56 -8.86 7.21
C LEU A 34 -12.05 -9.47 8.52
N LEU A 35 -10.90 -9.02 9.03
CA LEU A 35 -10.40 -9.45 10.34
C LEU A 35 -11.34 -9.06 11.48
N ILE A 36 -11.94 -7.86 11.43
CA ILE A 36 -12.95 -7.44 12.41
C ILE A 36 -14.17 -8.36 12.34
N ALA A 37 -14.71 -8.61 11.15
CA ALA A 37 -15.86 -9.50 10.97
C ALA A 37 -15.55 -10.94 11.43
N ASN A 38 -14.35 -11.45 11.15
CA ASN A 38 -13.91 -12.76 11.62
C ASN A 38 -13.83 -12.81 13.15
N ALA A 39 -13.32 -11.76 13.80
CA ALA A 39 -13.27 -11.65 15.26
C ALA A 39 -14.68 -11.59 15.89
N GLU A 40 -15.62 -10.87 15.25
CA GLU A 40 -17.03 -10.85 15.66
C GLU A 40 -17.66 -12.25 15.54
N GLY A 41 -17.46 -12.95 14.42
CA GLY A 41 -17.94 -14.32 14.24
C GLY A 41 -17.34 -15.30 15.25
N HIS A 42 -16.08 -15.11 15.64
CA HIS A 42 -15.42 -15.86 16.72
C HIS A 42 -16.14 -15.68 18.05
N LYS A 43 -16.38 -14.42 18.41
CA LYS A 43 -17.10 -14.07 19.64
C LYS A 43 -18.51 -14.66 19.67
N GLU A 44 -19.28 -14.47 18.60
CA GLU A 44 -20.65 -14.99 18.50
C GLU A 44 -20.70 -16.52 18.62
N THR A 45 -19.77 -17.22 17.96
CA THR A 45 -19.69 -18.67 18.02
C THR A 45 -19.31 -19.15 19.42
N ASN A 46 -18.38 -18.45 20.08
CA ASN A 46 -17.99 -18.75 21.45
C ASN A 46 -19.14 -18.50 22.45
N ASP A 47 -19.88 -17.41 22.30
CA ASP A 47 -21.07 -17.09 23.09
C ASP A 47 -22.18 -18.15 22.89
N CYS A 48 -22.31 -18.68 21.67
CA CYS A 48 -23.21 -19.81 21.38
C CYS A 48 -22.81 -21.09 22.12
N ILE A 49 -21.51 -21.41 22.19
CA ILE A 49 -21.01 -22.56 22.96
C ILE A 49 -21.29 -22.35 24.45
N ILE A 50 -21.01 -21.16 24.98
CA ILE A 50 -21.28 -20.82 26.38
C ILE A 50 -22.77 -20.98 26.71
N THR A 51 -23.64 -20.43 25.86
CA THR A 51 -25.10 -20.52 26.03
C THR A 51 -25.58 -21.96 25.94
N LEU A 52 -25.05 -22.74 24.99
CA LEU A 52 -25.34 -24.17 24.84
C LEU A 52 -25.06 -24.91 26.15
N TRP A 53 -23.92 -24.64 26.78
CA TRP A 53 -23.52 -25.28 28.04
C TRP A 53 -24.30 -24.79 29.26
N HIS A 54 -24.63 -23.49 29.34
CA HIS A 54 -25.48 -22.96 30.40
C HIS A 54 -26.84 -23.67 30.45
N GLY A 55 -27.47 -23.90 29.29
CA GLY A 55 -28.75 -24.62 29.22
C GLY A 55 -28.68 -26.08 29.69
N VAL A 56 -27.50 -26.70 29.68
CA VAL A 56 -27.29 -28.06 30.21
C VAL A 56 -27.29 -28.06 31.74
N THR A 57 -26.64 -27.07 32.35
CA THR A 57 -26.55 -26.93 33.81
C THR A 57 -27.91 -26.74 34.49
N GLU A 58 -28.90 -26.23 33.76
CA GLU A 58 -30.23 -25.90 34.30
C GLU A 58 -31.30 -26.98 34.02
N SER A 59 -30.96 -28.06 33.33
CA SER A 59 -31.92 -29.08 32.86
C SER A 59 -31.63 -30.49 33.40
N GLU A 60 -32.66 -31.34 33.49
CA GLU A 60 -32.46 -32.78 33.75
C GLU A 60 -31.72 -33.42 32.56
N VAL A 61 -30.46 -33.77 32.80
CA VAL A 61 -29.56 -34.27 31.76
C VAL A 61 -29.80 -35.77 31.53
N THR A 62 -30.44 -36.11 30.41
CA THR A 62 -30.51 -37.49 29.92
C THR A 62 -29.34 -37.82 29.00
N LYS A 63 -29.06 -39.12 28.81
CA LYS A 63 -28.00 -39.59 27.90
C LYS A 63 -28.18 -39.07 26.46
N ASP A 64 -29.42 -39.04 25.97
CA ASP A 64 -29.74 -38.56 24.62
C ASP A 64 -29.53 -37.04 24.51
N ASN A 65 -29.87 -36.29 25.56
CA ASN A 65 -29.61 -34.85 25.64
C ASN A 65 -28.11 -34.56 25.54
N ILE A 66 -27.26 -35.31 26.27
CA ILE A 66 -25.79 -35.16 26.22
C ILE A 66 -25.26 -35.35 24.80
N TYR A 67 -25.69 -36.41 24.09
CA TYR A 67 -25.23 -36.65 22.72
C TYR A 67 -25.68 -35.57 21.74
N ALA A 68 -26.87 -35.00 21.91
CA ALA A 68 -27.35 -33.90 21.09
C ALA A 68 -26.52 -32.62 21.33
N ILE A 69 -26.22 -32.31 22.59
CA ILE A 69 -25.37 -31.18 22.98
C ILE A 69 -23.96 -31.33 22.40
N LYS A 70 -23.31 -32.47 22.60
CA LYS A 70 -21.95 -32.71 22.07
C LYS A 70 -21.88 -32.60 20.55
N ARG A 71 -22.92 -33.02 19.83
CA ARG A 71 -23.00 -32.86 18.37
C ARG A 71 -23.07 -31.38 17.97
N LYS A 72 -23.87 -30.59 18.68
CA LYS A 72 -23.95 -29.13 18.46
C LYS A 72 -22.63 -28.44 18.78
N GLU A 73 -22.04 -28.76 19.93
CA GLU A 73 -20.73 -28.25 20.33
C GLU A 73 -19.67 -28.57 19.27
N SER A 74 -19.57 -29.83 18.83
CA SER A 74 -18.62 -30.22 17.79
C SER A 74 -18.81 -29.44 16.49
N SER A 75 -20.05 -29.09 16.14
CA SER A 75 -20.34 -28.27 14.97
C SER A 75 -19.86 -26.83 15.16
N LEU A 76 -20.06 -26.25 16.34
CA LEU A 76 -19.58 -24.90 16.68
C LEU A 76 -18.05 -24.83 16.76
N LEU A 77 -17.41 -25.85 17.35
CA LEU A 77 -15.94 -25.97 17.37
C LEU A 77 -15.36 -26.04 15.95
N SER A 78 -16.02 -26.76 15.04
CA SER A 78 -15.62 -26.77 13.63
C SER A 78 -15.71 -25.39 12.97
N VAL A 79 -16.66 -24.56 13.37
CA VAL A 79 -16.77 -23.17 12.90
C VAL A 79 -15.62 -22.33 13.45
N LEU A 80 -15.29 -22.45 14.74
CA LEU A 80 -14.15 -21.75 15.35
C LEU A 80 -12.83 -22.11 14.66
N TYR A 81 -12.56 -23.39 14.44
CA TYR A 81 -11.33 -23.81 13.74
C TYR A 81 -11.22 -23.24 12.32
N ARG A 82 -12.35 -23.12 11.62
CA ARG A 82 -12.37 -22.49 10.29
C ARG A 82 -12.08 -20.99 10.39
N LEU A 83 -12.67 -20.30 11.37
CA LEU A 83 -12.43 -18.88 11.59
C LEU A 83 -10.97 -18.61 11.98
N ASP A 84 -10.34 -19.47 12.78
CA ASP A 84 -8.91 -19.39 13.11
C ASP A 84 -8.03 -19.52 11.86
N ALA A 85 -8.31 -20.51 11.00
CA ALA A 85 -7.57 -20.67 9.75
C ALA A 85 -7.75 -19.45 8.83
N GLU A 86 -8.97 -18.94 8.69
CA GLU A 86 -9.26 -17.73 7.90
C GLU A 86 -8.54 -16.50 8.47
N LYS A 87 -8.49 -16.35 9.80
CA LYS A 87 -7.75 -15.27 10.45
C LYS A 87 -6.26 -15.31 10.10
N ASP A 88 -5.64 -16.48 10.16
CA ASP A 88 -4.23 -16.63 9.83
C ASP A 88 -3.95 -16.29 8.35
N GLU A 89 -4.83 -16.71 7.43
CA GLU A 89 -4.76 -16.34 6.02
C GLU A 89 -4.92 -14.83 5.79
N LEU A 90 -5.86 -14.20 6.49
CA LEU A 90 -6.08 -12.74 6.41
C LEU A 90 -4.88 -11.95 6.95
N ILE A 91 -4.26 -12.38 8.05
CA ILE A 91 -3.05 -11.76 8.61
C ILE A 91 -1.88 -11.91 7.63
N ALA A 92 -1.68 -13.10 7.07
CA ALA A 92 -0.62 -13.35 6.10
C ALA A 92 -0.79 -12.46 4.85
N SER A 93 -2.02 -12.36 4.32
CA SER A 93 -2.36 -11.50 3.20
C SER A 93 -2.12 -10.02 3.51
N GLN A 94 -2.49 -9.57 4.71
CA GLN A 94 -2.24 -8.19 5.15
C GLN A 94 -0.74 -7.86 5.19
N HIS A 95 0.09 -8.75 5.76
CA HIS A 95 1.54 -8.57 5.77
C HIS A 95 2.12 -8.52 4.34
N GLU A 96 1.67 -9.39 3.43
CA GLU A 96 2.12 -9.35 2.03
C GLU A 96 1.80 -8.00 1.36
N GLN A 97 0.60 -7.47 1.59
CA GLN A 97 0.22 -6.14 1.08
C GLN A 97 1.07 -5.02 1.69
N GLU A 98 1.39 -5.07 2.98
CA GLU A 98 2.25 -4.09 3.65
C GLU A 98 3.70 -4.13 3.15
N ASP A 99 4.23 -5.32 2.90
CA ASP A 99 5.56 -5.51 2.32
C ASP A 99 5.62 -4.94 0.89
N GLU A 100 4.62 -5.24 0.05
CA GLU A 100 4.56 -4.71 -1.30
C GLU A 100 4.40 -3.18 -1.32
N LYS A 101 3.56 -2.63 -0.44
CA LYS A 101 3.45 -1.17 -0.24
C LYS A 101 4.82 -0.57 0.08
N SER A 102 5.55 -1.17 1.01
CA SER A 102 6.88 -0.70 1.43
C SER A 102 7.88 -0.73 0.28
N ARG A 103 7.88 -1.79 -0.53
CA ARG A 103 8.72 -1.91 -1.75
C ARG A 103 8.39 -0.83 -2.77
N LEU A 104 7.11 -0.58 -3.04
CA LEU A 104 6.69 0.45 -4.00
C LEU A 104 7.07 1.86 -3.52
N LEU A 105 6.99 2.14 -2.22
CA LEU A 105 7.43 3.42 -1.65
C LEU A 105 8.94 3.63 -1.79
N GLN A 106 9.75 2.59 -1.55
CA GLN A 106 11.19 2.64 -1.80
C GLN A 106 11.51 2.88 -3.28
N LEU A 107 10.81 2.19 -4.18
CA LEU A 107 10.96 2.36 -5.62
C LEU A 107 10.58 3.78 -6.06
N ARG A 108 9.49 4.32 -5.52
CA ARG A 108 9.06 5.71 -5.77
C ARG A 108 10.14 6.70 -5.32
N ALA A 109 10.72 6.51 -4.14
CA ALA A 109 11.82 7.36 -3.67
C ALA A 109 13.04 7.33 -4.60
N SER A 110 13.34 6.16 -5.20
CA SER A 110 14.38 6.03 -6.23
C SER A 110 14.04 6.80 -7.51
N TYR A 111 12.80 6.70 -7.99
CA TYR A 111 12.35 7.45 -9.17
C TYR A 111 12.30 8.96 -8.95
N GLU A 112 11.90 9.43 -7.77
CA GLU A 112 11.98 10.85 -7.40
C GLU A 112 13.42 11.37 -7.44
N ARG A 113 14.39 10.60 -6.94
CA ARG A 113 15.81 10.96 -7.05
C ARG A 113 16.25 11.08 -8.51
N LYS A 114 15.85 10.14 -9.37
CA LYS A 114 16.16 10.16 -10.81
C LYS A 114 15.49 11.36 -11.51
N LYS A 115 14.22 11.63 -11.23
CA LYS A 115 13.48 12.81 -11.73
C LYS A 115 14.21 14.10 -11.38
N ARG A 116 14.59 14.28 -10.10
CA ARG A 116 15.36 15.45 -9.64
C ARG A 116 16.71 15.60 -10.36
N LYS A 117 17.45 14.49 -10.53
CA LYS A 117 18.72 14.49 -11.28
C LYS A 117 18.53 15.07 -12.69
N TRP A 118 17.54 14.59 -13.43
CA TRP A 118 17.29 15.04 -14.80
C TRP A 118 16.81 16.48 -14.87
N SER A 119 15.98 16.90 -13.91
CA SER A 119 15.56 18.30 -13.77
C SER A 119 16.75 19.25 -13.56
N LEU A 120 17.69 18.87 -12.68
CA LEU A 120 18.92 19.63 -12.44
C LEU A 120 19.81 19.69 -13.70
N CYS A 121 19.97 18.58 -14.42
CA CYS A 121 20.68 18.56 -15.70
C CYS A 121 20.06 19.53 -16.71
N GLN A 122 18.73 19.54 -16.81
CA GLN A 122 18.02 20.47 -17.69
C GLN A 122 18.28 21.93 -17.31
N GLN A 123 18.22 22.26 -16.02
CA GLN A 123 18.50 23.62 -15.52
C GLN A 123 19.93 24.05 -15.82
N LYS A 124 20.92 23.19 -15.58
CA LYS A 124 22.34 23.47 -15.88
C LYS A 124 22.54 23.81 -17.35
N VAL A 125 21.94 23.02 -18.24
CA VAL A 125 22.08 23.28 -19.68
C VAL A 125 21.37 24.57 -20.11
N LYS A 126 20.19 24.88 -19.54
CA LYS A 126 19.52 26.16 -19.79
C LYS A 126 20.40 27.35 -19.39
N ARG A 127 21.05 27.28 -18.21
CA ARG A 127 21.99 28.32 -17.74
C ARG A 127 23.21 28.46 -18.65
N LEU A 128 23.82 27.34 -19.07
CA LEU A 128 24.97 27.39 -19.98
C LEU A 128 24.61 28.05 -21.33
N ARG A 129 23.40 27.77 -21.85
CA ARG A 129 22.90 28.40 -23.07
C ARG A 129 22.68 29.91 -22.89
N SER A 130 22.12 30.34 -21.76
CA SER A 130 21.94 31.78 -21.49
C SER A 130 23.28 32.49 -21.36
N VAL A 131 24.26 31.91 -20.64
CA VAL A 131 25.60 32.48 -20.51
C VAL A 131 26.29 32.61 -21.86
N LYS A 132 26.26 31.57 -22.71
CA LYS A 132 26.81 31.64 -24.07
C LYS A 132 26.16 32.72 -24.92
N LYS A 133 24.84 32.92 -24.76
CA LYS A 133 24.10 33.95 -25.49
C LYS A 133 24.55 35.35 -25.06
N ILE A 134 24.66 35.59 -23.75
CA ILE A 134 25.14 36.86 -23.19
C ILE A 134 26.56 37.16 -23.68
N ALA A 135 27.48 36.19 -23.61
CA ALA A 135 28.86 36.38 -24.07
C ALA A 135 28.94 36.73 -25.58
N LEU A 136 28.05 36.15 -26.40
CA LEU A 136 27.97 36.49 -27.82
C LEU A 136 27.44 37.91 -28.05
N GLU A 137 26.45 38.33 -27.27
CA GLU A 137 25.90 39.69 -27.29
C GLU A 137 26.96 40.71 -26.83
N GLU A 138 27.71 40.42 -25.76
CA GLU A 138 28.83 41.24 -25.27
C GLU A 138 29.93 41.39 -26.33
N TYR A 139 30.37 40.29 -26.94
CA TYR A 139 31.35 40.32 -28.03
C TYR A 139 30.88 41.18 -29.21
N SER A 140 29.61 41.05 -29.59
CA SER A 140 29.04 41.86 -30.69
C SER A 140 29.01 43.35 -30.36
N ILE A 141 28.76 43.70 -29.08
CA ILE A 141 28.80 45.09 -28.60
C ILE A 141 30.23 45.63 -28.63
N GLU A 142 31.21 44.85 -28.17
CA GLU A 142 32.63 45.21 -28.20
C GLU A 142 33.12 45.46 -29.63
N GLU A 143 32.76 44.60 -30.58
CA GLU A 143 33.02 44.85 -32.01
C GLU A 143 32.37 46.15 -32.47
N CYS A 144 31.09 46.41 -32.17
CA CYS A 144 30.44 47.65 -32.58
C CYS A 144 31.10 48.92 -32.00
N ILE A 145 31.66 48.85 -30.79
CA ILE A 145 32.40 49.95 -30.17
C ILE A 145 33.75 50.15 -30.86
N ALA A 146 34.47 49.07 -31.15
CA ALA A 146 35.79 49.12 -31.79
C ALA A 146 35.75 49.73 -33.20
N TRP A 147 34.64 49.61 -33.93
CA TRP A 147 34.47 50.19 -35.27
C TRP A 147 34.09 51.69 -35.26
N LYS A 148 33.78 52.26 -34.09
CA LYS A 148 33.46 53.69 -33.92
C LYS A 148 34.67 54.54 -33.50
N ILE A 149 35.83 53.92 -33.24
CA ILE A 149 37.11 54.56 -32.94
C ILE A 149 37.96 54.54 -34.22
#